data_AF-A0A7D5KA36-F1
#
_entry.id   AF-A0A7D5KA36-F1
#
_cell.length_a   1.000
_cell.length_b   1.000
_cell.length_c   1.000
_cell.angle_alpha   90.00
_cell.angle_beta   90.00
_cell.angle_gamma   90.00
#
_symmetry.space_group_name_H-M   'P 1'
#
loop_
_entity.id
_entity.type
_entity.pdbx_description
1 polymer ?
#
loop_
_entity_poly.entity_id
_entity_poly.type
_entity_poly.pdbx_seq_one_letter_code
_entity_poly.pdbx_strand_id
1 'polypeptide(L)'
;MTAPPERTTRRRLLGTLGVGTAAVLGGCAGVSDGPTYVDGTVDDAGGGSRNASEMAAAEAVAEREVNDAASHLEVLSLEEHEFVVESGYKGPTVQGAVTNTGDDPVEVVEVRVRVYDDTGAQLGRYVASTGDVAPGATWRFEVILLASAEDIADYDVAVLGVPD
;
A
#
# COMPACT_ATOMS: atom_id res chain seq x y z
N MET A 1 -42.06 20.35 -17.79
CA MET A 1 -42.28 19.79 -16.44
C MET A 1 -43.06 18.52 -16.63
N THR A 2 -42.36 17.40 -16.60
CA THR A 2 -42.78 16.11 -17.16
C THR A 2 -43.15 15.20 -16.00
N ALA A 3 -44.39 14.71 -15.95
CA ALA A 3 -44.78 13.61 -15.08
C ALA A 3 -44.88 12.34 -15.94
N PRO A 4 -44.16 11.26 -15.65
CA PRO A 4 -44.44 9.96 -16.21
C PRO A 4 -45.52 9.22 -15.38
N PRO A 5 -46.34 8.37 -16.02
CA PRO A 5 -47.48 7.72 -15.37
C PRO A 5 -47.07 6.50 -14.54
N GLU A 6 -47.68 6.35 -13.37
CA GLU A 6 -47.79 5.06 -12.67
C GLU A 6 -48.83 4.17 -13.37
N ARG A 7 -48.46 2.95 -13.78
CA ARG A 7 -49.39 1.80 -13.84
C ARG A 7 -48.68 0.44 -13.67
N THR A 8 -48.93 -0.14 -12.49
CA THR A 8 -49.42 -1.50 -12.25
C THR A 8 -48.51 -2.72 -12.52
N THR A 9 -47.95 -3.21 -11.41
CA THR A 9 -47.58 -4.58 -11.06
C THR A 9 -48.32 -5.70 -11.78
N ARG A 10 -47.59 -6.66 -12.38
CA ARG A 10 -47.96 -8.09 -12.40
C ARG A 10 -46.73 -8.99 -12.31
N ARG A 11 -46.62 -9.65 -11.16
CA ARG A 11 -45.76 -10.81 -10.90
C ARG A 11 -45.94 -11.87 -12.01
N ARG A 12 -44.83 -12.38 -12.54
CA ARG A 12 -44.77 -13.72 -13.11
C ARG A 12 -43.53 -14.42 -12.58
N LEU A 13 -43.78 -15.32 -11.64
CA LEU A 13 -42.90 -16.43 -11.29
C LEU A 13 -42.76 -17.34 -12.51
N LEU A 14 -41.52 -17.70 -12.85
CA LEU A 14 -41.19 -18.85 -13.69
C LEU A 14 -39.87 -19.41 -13.15
N GLY A 15 -39.99 -20.49 -12.37
CA GLY A 15 -38.87 -21.35 -12.04
C GLY A 15 -38.66 -22.38 -13.13
N THR A 16 -37.41 -22.69 -13.43
CA THR A 16 -37.02 -23.96 -14.06
C THR A 16 -35.62 -24.34 -13.58
N LEU A 17 -35.55 -25.52 -12.99
CA LEU A 17 -34.35 -26.27 -12.65
C LEU A 17 -33.48 -26.52 -13.89
N GLY A 18 -32.16 -26.37 -13.74
CA GLY A 18 -31.16 -26.80 -14.72
C GLY A 18 -29.92 -27.31 -13.98
N VAL A 19 -29.74 -28.63 -14.00
CA VAL A 19 -28.62 -29.39 -13.43
C VAL A 19 -27.54 -29.58 -14.51
N GLY A 20 -26.26 -29.47 -14.11
CA GLY A 20 -25.08 -29.92 -14.87
C GLY A 20 -24.25 -28.74 -15.39
N THR A 21 -22.95 -28.62 -15.17
CA THR A 21 -21.90 -29.57 -14.80
C THR A 21 -20.91 -28.85 -13.87
N ALA A 22 -20.52 -29.50 -12.76
CA ALA A 22 -19.43 -29.03 -11.92
C ALA A 22 -18.10 -29.21 -12.69
N ALA A 23 -17.65 -28.15 -13.35
CA ALA A 23 -16.23 -27.99 -13.60
C ALA A 23 -15.61 -27.64 -12.25
N VAL A 24 -14.99 -28.64 -11.59
CA VAL A 24 -14.09 -28.37 -10.49
C VAL A 24 -12.90 -27.67 -11.11
N LEU A 25 -12.97 -26.34 -11.20
CA LEU A 25 -11.79 -25.52 -11.34
C LEU A 25 -10.99 -25.84 -10.08
N GLY A 26 -9.94 -26.65 -10.25
CA GLY A 26 -8.88 -26.81 -9.27
C GLY A 26 -8.21 -25.47 -9.08
N GLY A 27 -8.87 -24.57 -8.36
CA GLY A 27 -8.25 -23.41 -7.77
C GLY A 27 -7.34 -23.96 -6.69
N CYS A 28 -6.07 -24.17 -7.04
CA CYS A 28 -5.03 -23.88 -6.08
C CYS A 28 -5.21 -22.40 -5.74
N ALA A 29 -6.07 -22.10 -4.76
CA ALA A 29 -5.95 -20.90 -3.98
C ALA A 29 -4.61 -21.06 -3.25
N GLY A 30 -3.53 -20.76 -3.97
CA GLY A 30 -2.26 -20.49 -3.33
C GLY A 30 -2.56 -19.41 -2.35
N VAL A 31 -2.45 -19.72 -1.06
CA VAL A 31 -2.23 -18.72 -0.05
C VAL A 31 -1.02 -17.96 -0.56
N SER A 32 -1.26 -16.77 -1.10
CA SER A 32 -0.20 -15.90 -1.56
C SER A 32 0.57 -15.54 -0.30
N ASP A 33 1.72 -16.18 -0.09
CA ASP A 33 2.69 -15.89 0.98
C ASP A 33 3.37 -14.54 0.69
N GLY A 34 2.54 -13.53 0.44
CA GLY A 34 2.93 -12.18 0.09
C GLY A 34 2.81 -11.27 1.30
N PRO A 35 3.42 -10.07 1.25
CA PRO A 35 3.28 -9.08 2.29
C PRO A 35 1.81 -8.76 2.55
N THR A 36 1.46 -8.59 3.82
CA THR A 36 0.16 -8.04 4.19
C THR A 36 0.26 -6.52 4.10
N TYR A 37 -0.52 -5.95 3.18
CA TYR A 37 -0.60 -4.51 2.98
C TYR A 37 -1.77 -3.92 3.76
N VAL A 38 -1.54 -2.75 4.35
CA VAL A 38 -2.53 -1.94 5.05
C VAL A 38 -2.78 -0.70 4.20
N ASP A 39 -4.06 -0.44 3.89
CA ASP A 39 -4.47 0.72 3.12
C ASP A 39 -4.23 2.01 3.90
N GLY A 40 -3.79 3.06 3.21
CA GLY A 40 -3.67 4.40 3.74
C GLY A 40 -4.42 5.41 2.88
N THR A 41 -4.86 6.49 3.51
CA THR A 41 -5.61 7.56 2.83
C THR A 41 -4.67 8.65 2.38
N VAL A 42 -4.88 9.15 1.17
CA VAL A 42 -4.29 10.41 0.70
C VAL A 42 -5.32 11.51 0.95
N ASP A 43 -5.05 12.37 1.93
CA ASP A 43 -5.80 13.62 2.05
C ASP A 43 -5.40 14.57 0.91
N ASP A 44 -6.26 15.55 0.58
CA ASP A 44 -5.98 16.66 -0.34
C ASP A 44 -4.83 17.54 0.21
N ALA A 45 -3.63 16.98 0.22
CA ALA A 45 -2.40 17.61 0.65
C ALA A 45 -1.88 18.37 -0.56
N GLY A 46 -2.40 19.59 -0.75
CA GLY A 46 -1.92 20.48 -1.78
C GLY A 46 -0.38 20.54 -1.79
N GLY A 47 0.21 20.47 -2.98
CA GLY A 47 1.65 20.47 -3.13
C GLY A 47 2.04 20.66 -4.58
N GLY A 48 2.99 21.56 -4.83
CA GLY A 48 3.49 21.77 -6.17
C GLY A 48 4.27 20.55 -6.68
N SER A 49 4.20 20.30 -7.98
CA SER A 49 5.06 19.31 -8.62
C SER A 49 6.54 19.71 -8.47
N ARG A 50 7.41 18.72 -8.23
CA ARG A 50 8.86 18.93 -8.14
C ARG A 50 9.38 19.50 -9.45
N ASN A 51 10.29 20.46 -9.38
CA ASN A 51 11.04 20.87 -10.58
C ASN A 51 12.06 19.79 -10.99
N ALA A 52 12.67 19.93 -12.17
CA ALA A 52 13.60 18.93 -12.70
C ALA A 52 14.80 18.62 -11.78
N SER A 53 15.35 19.64 -11.11
CA SER A 53 16.46 19.46 -10.17
C SER A 53 16.01 18.74 -8.89
N GLU A 54 14.82 19.06 -8.39
CA GLU A 54 14.20 18.39 -7.24
C GLU A 54 13.86 16.93 -7.55
N MET A 55 13.33 16.65 -8.75
CA MET A 55 13.08 15.28 -9.21
C MET A 55 14.37 14.46 -9.26
N ALA A 56 15.45 15.02 -9.82
CA ALA A 56 16.74 14.32 -9.87
C ALA A 56 17.31 14.03 -8.47
N ALA A 57 17.12 14.96 -7.52
CA ALA A 57 17.52 14.73 -6.13
C ALA A 57 16.65 13.65 -5.45
N ALA A 58 15.32 13.67 -5.69
CA ALA A 58 14.42 12.65 -5.18
C ALA A 58 14.76 11.25 -5.72
N GLU A 59 15.03 11.13 -7.02
CA GLU A 59 15.43 9.87 -7.66
C GLU A 59 16.74 9.30 -7.09
N ALA A 60 17.66 10.17 -6.67
CA ALA A 60 18.95 9.75 -6.11
C ALA A 60 18.83 9.14 -4.71
N VAL A 61 17.76 9.44 -3.97
CA VAL A 61 17.56 8.98 -2.58
C VAL A 61 16.37 8.04 -2.41
N ALA A 62 15.40 8.04 -3.32
CA ALA A 62 14.24 7.16 -3.23
C ALA A 62 14.65 5.71 -3.52
N GLU A 63 14.46 4.83 -2.53
CA GLU A 63 14.73 3.41 -2.68
C GLU A 63 13.55 2.69 -3.34
N ARG A 64 13.84 1.72 -4.20
CA ARG A 64 12.83 0.87 -4.88
C ARG A 64 13.19 -0.61 -4.89
N GLU A 65 14.44 -0.93 -4.57
CA GLU A 65 14.91 -2.30 -4.48
C GLU A 65 14.39 -2.91 -3.19
N VAL A 66 13.87 -4.13 -3.28
CA VAL A 66 13.34 -4.86 -2.14
C VAL A 66 14.38 -5.87 -1.68
N ASN A 67 14.39 -6.17 -0.39
CA ASN A 67 15.13 -7.29 0.15
C ASN A 67 14.34 -8.59 -0.05
N ASP A 68 14.85 -9.49 -0.89
CA ASP A 68 14.21 -10.77 -1.20
C ASP A 68 14.17 -11.74 0.00
N ALA A 69 15.01 -11.52 1.02
CA ALA A 69 14.97 -12.28 2.27
C ALA A 69 13.95 -11.74 3.27
N ALA A 70 13.47 -10.50 3.09
CA ALA A 70 12.50 -9.89 4.00
C ALA A 70 11.13 -10.56 3.85
N SER A 71 10.59 -11.00 4.99
CA SER A 71 9.30 -11.69 5.08
C SER A 71 8.45 -11.13 6.22
N HIS A 72 7.20 -11.56 6.33
CA HIS A 72 6.34 -11.12 7.43
C HIS A 72 6.87 -11.64 8.76
N LEU A 73 7.11 -10.74 9.71
CA LEU A 73 7.49 -11.06 11.08
C LEU A 73 6.39 -10.59 12.04
N GLU A 74 5.83 -11.50 12.81
CA GLU A 74 4.75 -11.21 13.78
C GLU A 74 5.19 -10.21 14.88
N VAL A 75 6.49 -10.09 15.11
CA VAL A 75 7.08 -9.17 16.10
C VAL A 75 7.15 -7.73 15.61
N LEU A 76 7.01 -7.46 14.32
CA LEU A 76 7.03 -6.11 13.78
C LEU A 76 5.62 -5.53 13.76
N SER A 77 5.43 -4.42 14.47
CA SER A 77 4.18 -3.68 14.55
C SER A 77 4.30 -2.36 13.81
N LEU A 78 3.44 -2.12 12.82
CA LEU A 78 3.27 -0.81 12.21
C LEU A 78 2.35 0.03 13.10
N GLU A 79 2.92 1.00 13.80
CA GLU A 79 2.20 1.80 14.80
C GLU A 79 1.36 2.90 14.12
N GLU A 80 1.95 3.57 13.13
CA GLU A 80 1.34 4.67 12.41
C GLU A 80 1.93 4.77 11.00
N HIS A 81 1.11 5.28 10.07
CA HIS A 81 1.55 5.71 8.75
C HIS A 81 0.64 6.82 8.21
N GLU A 82 1.23 7.80 7.54
CA GLU A 82 0.52 8.93 6.96
C GLU A 82 1.16 9.38 5.65
N PHE A 83 0.32 9.88 4.73
CA PHE A 83 0.78 10.54 3.51
C PHE A 83 1.05 12.01 3.82
N VAL A 84 2.27 12.48 3.51
CA VAL A 84 2.70 13.84 3.79
C VAL A 84 3.36 14.42 2.55
N VAL A 85 2.96 15.64 2.18
CA VAL A 85 3.64 16.38 1.11
C VAL A 85 4.64 17.36 1.70
N GLU A 86 5.90 16.97 1.59
CA GLU A 86 7.05 17.74 2.04
C GLU A 86 7.50 18.77 1.00
N SER A 87 8.12 19.84 1.47
CA SER A 87 8.69 20.86 0.59
C SER A 87 9.99 20.41 -0.09
N GLY A 88 10.34 21.05 -1.20
CA GLY A 88 11.60 20.81 -1.92
C GLY A 88 11.64 19.46 -2.63
N TYR A 89 12.80 18.81 -2.63
CA TYR A 89 12.97 17.54 -3.33
C TYR A 89 12.19 16.39 -2.70
N LYS A 90 11.79 16.49 -1.43
CA LYS A 90 11.09 15.39 -0.75
C LYS A 90 9.69 15.15 -1.29
N GLY A 91 8.95 16.20 -1.67
CA GLY A 91 7.62 16.07 -2.30
C GLY A 91 6.68 15.12 -1.54
N PRO A 92 5.85 14.32 -2.23
CA PRO A 92 5.02 13.32 -1.56
C PRO A 92 5.88 12.22 -0.89
N THR A 93 5.52 11.92 0.35
CA THR A 93 6.15 10.91 1.21
C THR A 93 5.09 10.09 1.94
N VAL A 94 5.45 8.87 2.33
CA VAL A 94 4.74 8.15 3.41
C VAL A 94 5.67 8.07 4.60
N GLN A 95 5.21 8.59 5.74
CA GLN A 95 5.95 8.63 6.99
C GLN A 95 5.24 7.78 8.03
N GLY A 96 5.97 7.23 8.99
CA GLY A 96 5.37 6.43 10.03
C GLY A 96 6.37 5.84 11.02
N ALA A 97 5.90 4.87 11.81
CA ALA A 97 6.72 4.21 12.81
C ALA A 97 6.48 2.70 12.87
N VAL A 98 7.58 1.95 12.97
CA VAL A 98 7.57 0.49 13.16
C VAL A 98 8.25 0.16 14.48
N THR A 99 7.62 -0.67 15.31
CA THR A 99 8.18 -1.16 16.57
C THR A 99 8.53 -2.64 16.46
N ASN A 100 9.73 -3.02 16.92
CA ASN A 100 10.03 -4.42 17.23
C ASN A 100 9.45 -4.75 18.62
N THR A 101 8.36 -5.51 18.65
CA THR A 101 7.67 -5.94 19.88
C THR A 101 8.17 -7.27 20.43
N GLY A 102 9.14 -7.90 19.76
CA GLY A 102 9.76 -9.16 20.17
C GLY A 102 10.85 -8.97 21.22
N ASP A 103 11.45 -10.10 21.61
CA ASP A 103 12.53 -10.17 22.62
C ASP A 103 13.94 -10.21 21.99
N ASP A 104 14.02 -10.43 20.67
CA ASP A 104 15.27 -10.53 19.90
C ASP A 104 15.40 -9.36 18.91
N PRO A 105 16.63 -8.93 18.55
CA PRO A 105 16.84 -7.95 17.50
C PRO A 105 16.33 -8.45 16.14
N VAL A 106 16.00 -7.51 15.26
CA VAL A 106 15.66 -7.79 13.86
C VAL A 106 16.77 -7.23 12.98
N GLU A 107 17.45 -8.11 12.23
CA GLU A 107 18.60 -7.77 11.37
C GLU A 107 18.22 -6.68 10.36
N VAL A 108 17.07 -6.81 9.71
CA VAL A 108 16.55 -5.83 8.74
C VAL A 108 15.06 -5.60 8.97
N VAL A 109 14.65 -4.33 9.04
CA VAL A 109 13.25 -3.92 8.93
C VAL A 109 13.07 -3.18 7.61
N GLU A 110 12.08 -3.59 6.82
CA GLU A 110 11.76 -3.01 5.52
C GLU A 110 10.29 -2.58 5.47
N VAL A 111 10.06 -1.34 5.05
CA VAL A 111 8.74 -0.81 4.73
C VAL A 111 8.60 -0.73 3.22
N ARG A 112 7.53 -1.33 2.67
CA ARG A 112 7.18 -1.27 1.25
C ARG A 112 5.93 -0.44 1.08
N VAL A 113 6.01 0.62 0.28
CA VAL A 113 4.86 1.46 -0.08
C VAL A 113 4.53 1.28 -1.55
N ARG A 114 3.25 1.06 -1.88
CA ARG A 114 2.76 1.14 -3.25
C ARG A 114 1.75 2.28 -3.35
N VAL A 115 1.78 2.97 -4.47
CA VAL A 115 0.92 4.13 -4.74
C VAL A 115 0.15 3.90 -6.02
N TYR A 116 -1.08 4.41 -6.05
CA TYR A 116 -2.07 4.14 -7.09
C TYR A 116 -2.71 5.43 -7.59
N ASP A 117 -3.11 5.44 -8.86
CA ASP A 117 -3.95 6.51 -9.42
C ASP A 117 -5.43 6.30 -9.10
N ASP A 118 -6.28 7.24 -9.53
CA ASP A 118 -7.73 7.25 -9.30
C ASP A 118 -8.48 6.10 -10.00
N THR A 119 -7.81 5.39 -10.91
CA THR A 119 -8.34 4.18 -11.56
C THR A 119 -7.92 2.89 -10.85
N GLY A 120 -7.07 3.00 -9.82
CA GLY A 120 -6.46 1.88 -9.11
C GLY A 120 -5.25 1.28 -9.82
N ALA A 121 -4.67 1.96 -10.82
CA ALA A 121 -3.44 1.49 -11.46
C ALA A 121 -2.23 1.86 -10.60
N GLN A 122 -1.31 0.90 -10.41
CA GLN A 122 -0.12 1.13 -9.61
C GLN A 122 0.86 2.06 -10.35
N LEU A 123 1.18 3.20 -9.74
CA LEU A 123 2.14 4.17 -10.25
C LEU A 123 3.59 3.81 -9.89
N GLY A 124 3.79 3.18 -8.73
CA GLY A 124 5.13 2.83 -8.25
C GLY A 124 5.15 1.96 -7.01
N ARG A 125 6.36 1.47 -6.68
CA ARG A 125 6.68 0.86 -5.40
C ARG A 125 7.99 1.46 -4.89
N TYR A 126 7.99 1.84 -3.63
CA TYR A 126 9.10 2.49 -2.96
C TYR A 126 9.36 1.81 -1.62
N VAL A 127 10.59 1.93 -1.13
CA VAL A 127 11.07 1.21 0.02
C VAL A 127 11.75 2.18 0.99
N ALA A 128 11.70 1.86 2.27
CA ALA A 128 12.67 2.33 3.26
C ALA A 128 13.12 1.12 4.06
N SER A 129 14.40 1.06 4.41
CA SER A 129 14.93 -0.03 5.23
C SER A 129 15.88 0.49 6.30
N THR A 130 15.98 -0.27 7.39
CA THR A 130 16.98 -0.08 8.44
C THR A 130 17.47 -1.43 8.94
N GLY A 131 18.66 -1.47 9.52
CA GLY A 131 19.20 -2.67 10.17
C GLY A 131 19.14 -2.62 11.69
N ASP A 132 19.41 -3.77 12.31
CA ASP A 132 19.72 -3.95 13.73
C ASP A 132 18.70 -3.29 14.69
N VAL A 133 17.41 -3.55 14.48
CA VAL A 133 16.34 -2.97 15.32
C VAL A 133 16.19 -3.77 16.61
N ALA A 134 16.69 -3.21 17.70
CA ALA A 134 16.66 -3.83 19.02
C ALA A 134 15.23 -4.14 19.53
N PRO A 135 15.09 -5.09 20.47
CA PRO A 135 13.82 -5.36 21.16
C PRO A 135 13.22 -4.10 21.78
N GLY A 136 11.93 -3.88 21.56
CA GLY A 136 11.18 -2.73 22.06
C GLY A 136 11.54 -1.39 21.40
N ALA A 137 12.45 -1.36 20.43
CA ALA A 137 12.82 -0.14 19.73
C ALA A 137 11.80 0.20 18.64
N THR A 138 11.59 1.51 18.47
CA THR A 138 10.75 2.08 17.40
C THR A 138 11.63 2.79 16.38
N TRP A 139 11.50 2.40 15.12
CA TRP A 139 12.10 3.09 13.98
C TRP A 139 11.05 3.98 13.31
N ARG A 140 11.41 5.26 13.07
CA ARG A 140 10.62 6.16 12.25
C ARG A 140 11.13 6.14 10.82
N PHE A 141 10.23 5.89 9.88
CA PHE A 141 10.57 5.79 8.46
C PHE A 141 9.99 6.96 7.68
N GLU A 142 10.62 7.26 6.55
CA GLU A 142 10.14 8.17 5.52
C GLU A 142 10.43 7.52 4.16
N VAL A 143 9.40 7.33 3.35
CA VAL A 143 9.51 6.79 1.99
C VAL A 143 9.20 7.90 1.01
N ILE A 144 10.18 8.29 0.19
CA ILE A 144 10.02 9.32 -0.84
C ILE A 144 9.36 8.72 -2.08
N LEU A 145 8.23 9.30 -2.49
CA LEU A 145 7.44 8.85 -3.64
C LEU A 145 7.77 9.69 -4.86
N LEU A 146 8.05 9.07 -6.01
CA LEU A 146 8.44 9.82 -7.20
C LEU A 146 7.26 10.29 -8.06
N ALA A 147 6.09 9.66 -7.92
CA ALA A 147 4.86 10.16 -8.52
C ALA A 147 4.50 11.55 -7.95
N SER A 148 3.81 12.38 -8.74
CA SER A 148 3.31 13.68 -8.27
C SER A 148 2.20 13.47 -7.25
N ALA A 149 2.07 14.35 -6.26
CA ALA A 149 0.98 14.27 -5.28
C ALA A 149 -0.41 14.29 -5.95
N GLU A 150 -0.57 15.08 -7.01
CA GLU A 150 -1.83 15.19 -7.78
C GLU A 150 -2.20 13.91 -8.55
N ASP A 151 -1.23 13.02 -8.80
CA ASP A 151 -1.45 11.77 -9.54
C ASP A 151 -1.80 10.60 -8.60
N ILE A 152 -1.52 10.74 -7.29
CA ILE A 152 -1.70 9.67 -6.31
C ILE A 152 -3.08 9.81 -5.65
N ALA A 153 -3.94 8.82 -5.85
CA ALA A 153 -5.24 8.74 -5.20
C ALA A 153 -5.21 7.92 -3.90
N ASP A 154 -4.43 6.83 -3.90
CA ASP A 154 -4.38 5.88 -2.79
C ASP A 154 -2.96 5.34 -2.60
N TYR A 155 -2.67 4.84 -1.41
CA TYR A 155 -1.46 4.07 -1.14
C TYR A 155 -1.74 2.91 -0.19
N ASP A 156 -0.86 1.91 -0.21
CA ASP A 156 -0.81 0.89 0.81
C ASP A 156 0.62 0.66 1.28
N VAL A 157 0.76 0.14 2.50
CA VAL A 157 2.05 -0.07 3.15
C VAL A 157 2.13 -1.47 3.76
N ALA A 158 3.30 -2.09 3.65
CA ALA A 158 3.61 -3.35 4.31
C ALA A 158 4.93 -3.23 5.08
N VAL A 159 5.01 -3.93 6.21
CA VAL A 159 6.22 -4.06 7.02
C VAL A 159 6.70 -5.50 6.96
N LEU A 160 8.00 -5.67 6.72
CA LEU A 160 8.68 -6.96 6.62
C LEU A 160 10.00 -6.89 7.37
N GLY A 161 10.58 -8.05 7.65
CA GLY A 161 11.93 -8.08 8.18
C GLY A 161 12.69 -9.38 7.93
N VAL A 162 13.96 -9.32 8.30
CA VAL A 162 14.89 -10.45 8.35
C VAL A 162 15.26 -10.64 9.83
N PRO A 163 15.01 -11.82 10.43
CA PRO A 163 15.39 -12.09 11.82
C PRO A 163 16.92 -12.18 11.96
N ASP A 164 17.45 -11.85 13.14
CA ASP A 164 18.87 -12.01 13.50
C ASP A 164 19.30 -13.49 13.63
#